data_AF-A0A060C3I0-F1
#
_entry.id   AF-A0A060C3I0-F1
#
_cell.length_a   1.000
_cell.length_b   1.000
_cell.length_c   1.000
_cell.angle_alpha   90.00
_cell.angle_beta   90.00
_cell.angle_gamma   90.00
#
_symmetry.space_group_name_H-M   'P 1'
#
loop_
_entity.id
_entity.type
_entity.pdbx_description
1 polymer ?
#
loop_
_entity_poly.entity_id
_entity_poly.type
_entity_poly.pdbx_seq_one_letter_code
_entity_poly.pdbx_strand_id
1 'polypeptide(L)'
;MRNAIPVSDYSYSLDKRNAWRRAHGVDGNEVVFLNVGRWTKQKNQIFILRLYKELQSTFGLSRLVFAGDGELKDKLVRVARELHLEKNIIWLSNEHD
;
A
#
# COMPACT_ATOMS: atom_id res chain seq x y z
N MET A 1 -3.93 0.01 -29.69
CA MET A 1 -3.01 0.70 -28.76
C MET A 1 -2.45 -0.32 -27.79
N ARG A 2 -1.15 -0.60 -27.82
CA ARG A 2 -0.46 -1.33 -26.73
C ARG A 2 -0.14 -0.27 -25.68
N ASN A 3 -0.62 -0.42 -24.45
CA ASN A 3 -0.13 0.40 -23.35
C ASN A 3 1.39 0.18 -23.31
N ALA A 4 2.17 1.25 -23.44
CA ALA A 4 3.63 1.20 -23.60
C ALA A 4 4.34 0.83 -22.27
N ILE A 5 3.97 -0.32 -21.69
CA ILE A 5 4.56 -0.85 -20.47
C ILE A 5 5.64 -1.87 -20.90
N PRO A 6 6.93 -1.59 -20.66
CA PRO A 6 8.01 -2.53 -20.98
C PRO A 6 7.97 -3.74 -20.05
N VAL A 7 7.28 -4.80 -20.48
CA VAL A 7 7.02 -6.00 -19.65
C VAL A 7 8.30 -6.69 -19.17
N SER A 8 9.40 -6.60 -19.92
CA SER A 8 10.72 -7.11 -19.53
C SER A 8 11.20 -6.55 -18.20
N ASP A 9 10.96 -5.25 -17.98
CA ASP A 9 11.50 -4.50 -16.85
C ASP A 9 10.70 -4.79 -15.57
N TYR A 10 9.47 -5.29 -15.73
CA TYR A 10 8.55 -5.66 -14.64
C TYR A 10 8.37 -7.17 -14.49
N SER A 11 9.31 -7.95 -15.01
CA SER A 11 9.31 -9.40 -14.83
C SER A 11 9.34 -9.76 -13.34
N TYR A 12 8.52 -10.75 -12.98
CA TYR A 12 8.45 -11.23 -11.62
C TYR A 12 9.81 -11.79 -11.18
N SER A 13 10.25 -11.39 -9.98
CA SER A 13 11.43 -11.94 -9.32
C SER A 13 11.11 -12.22 -7.86
N LEU A 14 11.27 -13.50 -7.46
CA LEU A 14 11.06 -13.92 -6.08
C LEU A 14 12.06 -13.23 -5.13
N ASP A 15 13.30 -13.03 -5.57
CA ASP A 15 14.33 -12.36 -4.78
C ASP A 15 14.00 -10.88 -4.54
N LYS A 16 13.58 -10.15 -5.59
CA LYS A 16 13.12 -8.76 -5.45
C LYS A 16 11.91 -8.66 -4.53
N ARG A 17 10.95 -9.59 -4.66
CA ARG A 17 9.77 -9.66 -3.78
C ARG A 17 10.18 -9.86 -2.32
N ASN A 18 11.03 -10.83 -2.04
CA ASN A 18 11.45 -11.17 -0.69
C ASN A 18 12.31 -10.06 -0.07
N ALA A 19 13.18 -9.43 -0.86
CA ALA A 19 13.98 -8.28 -0.42
C ALA A 19 13.08 -7.10 -0.02
N TRP A 20 12.10 -6.73 -0.86
CA TRP A 20 11.17 -5.66 -0.55
C TRP A 20 10.36 -5.97 0.72
N ARG A 21 9.84 -7.19 0.87
CA ARG A 21 9.06 -7.59 2.05
C ARG A 21 9.88 -7.52 3.34
N ARG A 22 11.13 -7.99 3.33
CA ARG A 22 12.04 -7.87 4.48
C ARG A 22 12.31 -6.41 4.85
N ALA A 23 12.57 -5.55 3.86
CA ALA A 23 12.83 -4.14 4.09
C ALA A 23 11.64 -3.39 4.72
N HIS A 24 10.42 -3.88 4.52
CA HIS A 24 9.19 -3.25 5.02
C HIS A 24 8.50 -4.03 6.15
N GLY A 25 9.18 -5.02 6.76
CA GLY A 25 8.63 -5.78 7.89
C GLY A 25 7.38 -6.60 7.56
N VAL A 26 7.30 -7.10 6.32
CA VAL A 26 6.19 -7.93 5.84
C VAL A 26 6.57 -9.40 5.91
N ASP A 27 5.89 -10.16 6.75
CA ASP A 27 6.13 -11.60 6.89
C ASP A 27 5.73 -12.39 5.63
N GLY A 28 6.30 -13.59 5.47
CA GLY A 28 6.21 -14.36 4.22
C GLY A 28 4.78 -14.69 3.79
N ASN A 29 3.89 -14.95 4.76
CA ASN A 29 2.49 -15.32 4.55
C ASN A 29 1.51 -14.14 4.73
N GLU A 30 1.97 -12.94 5.09
CA GLU A 30 1.10 -11.76 5.23
C GLU A 30 0.42 -11.40 3.90
N VAL A 31 -0.88 -11.14 3.93
CA VAL A 31 -1.59 -10.61 2.76
C VAL A 31 -1.26 -9.12 2.61
N VAL A 32 -0.86 -8.70 1.41
CA VAL A 32 -0.55 -7.29 1.12
C VAL A 32 -1.58 -6.72 0.16
N PHE A 33 -2.37 -5.76 0.64
CA PHE A 33 -3.24 -4.94 -0.21
C PHE A 33 -2.44 -3.73 -0.70
N LEU A 34 -2.37 -3.52 -2.00
CA LEU A 34 -1.64 -2.40 -2.60
C LEU A 34 -2.61 -1.41 -3.25
N ASN A 35 -2.54 -0.15 -2.83
CA ASN A 35 -3.18 0.97 -3.51
C ASN A 35 -2.12 1.89 -4.11
N VAL A 36 -2.05 1.93 -5.45
CA VAL A 36 -1.17 2.85 -6.18
C VAL A 36 -1.99 4.03 -6.71
N GLY A 37 -1.57 5.25 -6.40
CA GLY A 37 -2.17 6.46 -6.97
C GLY A 37 -1.90 7.72 -6.16
N ARG A 38 -2.08 8.88 -6.81
CA ARG A 38 -1.95 10.19 -6.16
C ARG A 38 -2.93 10.32 -4.99
N TRP A 39 -2.47 10.87 -3.87
CA TRP A 39 -3.28 11.06 -2.66
C TRP A 39 -4.16 12.30 -2.76
N THR A 40 -5.20 12.23 -3.60
CA THR A 40 -6.18 13.29 -3.80
C THR A 40 -7.60 12.84 -3.46
N LYS A 41 -8.48 13.80 -3.15
CA LYS A 41 -9.86 13.53 -2.72
C LYS A 41 -10.65 12.69 -3.72
N GLN A 42 -10.36 12.86 -5.02
CA GLN A 42 -10.97 12.09 -6.11
C GLN A 42 -10.69 10.58 -6.04
N LYS A 43 -9.65 10.13 -5.32
CA LYS A 43 -9.29 8.71 -5.21
C LYS A 43 -9.86 8.01 -3.97
N ASN A 44 -10.60 8.73 -3.11
CA ASN A 44 -11.34 8.20 -1.96
C ASN A 44 -10.55 7.20 -1.08
N GLN A 45 -9.28 7.47 -0.80
CA GLN A 45 -8.42 6.57 0.01
C GLN A 45 -8.93 6.36 1.45
N ILE A 46 -9.78 7.26 1.96
CA ILE A 46 -10.48 7.08 3.23
C ILE A 46 -11.41 5.86 3.20
N PHE A 47 -12.06 5.59 2.06
CA PHE A 47 -12.87 4.39 1.90
C PHE A 47 -12.01 3.12 1.97
N ILE A 48 -10.81 3.14 1.39
CA ILE A 48 -9.87 2.01 1.45
C ILE A 48 -9.47 1.72 2.89
N LEU A 49 -9.19 2.75 3.70
CA LEU A 49 -8.90 2.57 5.13
C LEU A 49 -10.05 1.91 5.89
N ARG A 50 -11.30 2.33 5.61
CA ARG A 50 -12.49 1.73 6.23
C ARG A 50 -12.70 0.29 5.79
N LEU A 51 -12.58 0.02 4.49
CA LEU A 51 -12.68 -1.34 3.95
C LEU A 51 -11.60 -2.24 4.55
N TYR A 52 -10.36 -1.77 4.62
CA TYR A 52 -9.25 -2.53 5.19
C TYR A 52 -9.48 -2.88 6.66
N LYS A 53 -10.07 -1.97 7.44
CA LYS A 53 -10.48 -2.26 8.83
C LYS A 53 -11.39 -3.48 8.92
N GLU A 54 -12.42 -3.53 8.09
CA GLU A 54 -13.35 -4.67 8.05
C GLU A 54 -12.64 -5.95 7.60
N LEU A 55 -11.74 -5.83 6.63
CA LEU A 55 -10.98 -6.95 6.08
C LEU A 55 -9.96 -7.55 7.06
N GLN A 56 -9.49 -6.81 8.07
CA GLN A 56 -8.56 -7.36 9.06
C GLN A 56 -9.15 -8.56 9.81
N SER A 57 -10.47 -8.55 10.03
CA SER A 57 -11.16 -9.67 10.70
C SER A 57 -11.17 -10.95 9.85
N THR A 58 -11.16 -10.80 8.53
CA THR A 58 -11.18 -11.90 7.55
C THR A 58 -9.77 -12.37 7.20
N PHE A 59 -8.85 -11.43 7.04
CA PHE A 59 -7.47 -11.66 6.62
C PHE A 59 -6.56 -11.32 7.80
N GLY A 60 -6.42 -12.27 8.74
CA GLY A 60 -5.72 -12.07 10.02
C GLY A 60 -4.43 -11.24 9.91
N LEU A 61 -3.31 -11.86 9.54
CA LEU A 61 -2.06 -11.13 9.29
C LEU A 61 -2.07 -10.48 7.90
N SER A 62 -2.26 -9.16 7.86
CA SER A 62 -2.28 -8.38 6.62
C SER A 62 -1.65 -6.99 6.74
N ARG A 63 -1.28 -6.42 5.59
CA ARG A 63 -0.73 -5.07 5.43
C ARG A 63 -1.45 -4.32 4.32
N LEU A 64 -1.58 -3.01 4.48
CA LEU A 64 -2.04 -2.09 3.44
C LEU A 64 -0.90 -1.18 3.02
N VAL A 65 -0.56 -1.18 1.73
CA VAL A 65 0.47 -0.32 1.16
C VAL A 65 -0.20 0.79 0.37
N PHE A 66 0.06 2.04 0.74
CA PHE A 66 -0.27 3.20 -0.09
C PHE A 66 0.99 3.67 -0.80
N ALA A 67 1.01 3.51 -2.13
CA ALA A 67 2.09 3.97 -2.99
C ALA A 67 1.64 5.20 -3.79
N GLY A 68 2.30 6.33 -3.56
CA GLY A 68 2.00 7.59 -4.22
C GLY A 68 2.31 8.77 -3.33
N ASP A 69 1.91 9.95 -3.76
CA ASP A 69 2.08 11.18 -2.98
C ASP A 69 0.89 12.11 -3.21
N GLY A 70 0.70 13.10 -2.34
CA GLY A 70 -0.31 14.13 -2.46
C GLY A 70 -0.72 14.77 -1.13
N GLU A 71 -1.46 15.86 -1.25
CA GLU A 71 -1.91 16.73 -0.15
C GLU A 71 -2.69 16.02 0.97
N LEU A 72 -3.26 14.83 0.70
CA LEU A 72 -4.05 14.11 1.70
C LEU A 72 -3.24 13.21 2.63
N LYS A 73 -1.91 13.16 2.53
CA LYS A 73 -1.05 12.30 3.37
C LYS A 73 -1.41 12.43 4.85
N ASP A 74 -1.38 13.64 5.39
CA ASP A 74 -1.61 13.89 6.82
C ASP A 74 -3.03 13.51 7.25
N LYS A 75 -4.01 13.73 6.37
CA LYS A 75 -5.39 13.32 6.61
C LYS A 75 -5.51 11.80 6.67
N LEU A 76 -4.85 11.08 5.76
CA LEU A 76 -4.88 9.63 5.71
C LEU A 76 -4.17 9.02 6.91
N VAL A 77 -3.02 9.57 7.31
CA VAL A 77 -2.30 9.16 8.53
C VAL A 77 -3.16 9.39 9.77
N ARG A 78 -3.85 10.53 9.87
CA ARG A 78 -4.76 10.79 10.99
C ARG A 78 -5.92 9.78 11.04
N VAL A 79 -6.60 9.54 9.91
CA VAL A 79 -7.71 8.57 9.86
C VAL A 79 -7.21 7.16 10.16
N ALA A 80 -6.02 6.77 9.70
CA ALA A 80 -5.43 5.48 10.02
C ALA A 80 -5.23 5.30 11.54
N ARG A 81 -4.75 6.34 12.24
CA ARG A 81 -4.61 6.34 13.70
C ARG A 81 -5.96 6.28 14.41
N GLU A 82 -6.95 7.05 13.95
CA GLU A 82 -8.33 7.01 14.48
C GLU A 82 -8.97 5.62 14.33
N LEU A 83 -8.55 4.85 13.31
CA LEU A 83 -9.01 3.49 13.07
C LEU A 83 -8.10 2.42 13.71
N HIS A 84 -7.03 2.80 14.40
CA HIS A 84 -6.01 1.91 14.97
C HIS A 84 -5.31 1.00 13.95
N LEU A 85 -5.11 1.50 12.74
CA LEU A 85 -4.50 0.77 11.62
C LEU A 85 -3.04 1.16 11.35
N GLU A 86 -2.50 2.14 12.08
CA GLU A 86 -1.21 2.78 11.76
C GLU A 86 -0.04 1.81 11.66
N LYS A 87 -0.04 0.75 12.47
CA LYS A 87 1.02 -0.28 12.47
C LYS A 87 0.94 -1.23 11.28
N ASN A 88 -0.21 -1.26 10.61
CA ASN A 88 -0.51 -2.19 9.53
C ASN A 88 -0.44 -1.51 8.16
N ILE A 89 -0.08 -0.23 8.11
CA ILE A 89 0.00 0.55 6.88
C ILE A 89 1.45 0.88 6.55
N ILE A 90 1.85 0.63 5.31
CA ILE A 90 3.12 1.02 4.73
C ILE A 90 2.87 2.17 3.78
N TRP A 91 3.51 3.31 4.03
CA TRP A 91 3.43 4.49 3.18
C TRP A 91 4.67 4.53 2.30
N LEU A 92 4.49 4.40 0.99
CA LEU A 92 5.54 4.60 0.00
C LEU A 92 5.28 5.93 -0.71
N SER A 93 6.06 6.95 -0.37
CA SER A 93 6.11 8.18 -1.16
C SER A 93 6.93 7.95 -2.44
N ASN A 94 6.61 8.71 -3.49
CA ASN A 94 7.55 8.90 -4.60
C ASN A 94 8.69 9.82 -4.12
N GLU A 95 9.49 9.36 -3.16
CA GLU A 95 10.84 9.90 -3.03
C GLU A 95 11.63 9.27 -4.16
N HIS A 96 12.00 10.11 -5.13
CA HIS A 96 12.89 9.73 -6.20
C HIS A 96 14.20 9.18 -5.58
N ASP A 97 14.39 7.88 -5.67
CA ASP A 97 15.69 7.30 -6.01
C ASP A 97 15.84 7.31 -7.54
#